data_AF-A0A0T6XI99-F1
#
_entry.id   AF-A0A0T6XI99-F1
#
_cell.length_a   1.000
_cell.length_b   1.000
_cell.length_c   1.000
_cell.angle_alpha   90.00
_cell.angle_beta   90.00
_cell.angle_gamma   90.00
#
_symmetry.space_group_name_H-M   'P 1'
#
loop_
_entity.id
_entity.type
_entity.pdbx_description
1 polymer ?
#
loop_
_entity_poly.entity_id
_entity_poly.type
_entity_poly.pdbx_seq_one_letter_code
_entity_poly.pdbx_strand_id
1 'polypeptide(L)'
;MISIGGRKHWLWRAVDQDGYVLDEIVQARRDTKAAKRLLVRLLKKQGLAPKRIVTDKLRSNGAARREVMSAVEHRSHKGLNNRAENSHVPLRKRERMMQGFRSAVTFISVFSAVRNLVVPPHQKRSALATHIQRIRTIAQWNAVAGATV
;
A
#
# COMPACT_ATOMS: atom_id res chain seq x y z
N MET A 1 -4.67 -2.78 11.20
CA MET A 1 -5.64 -2.03 12.00
C MET A 1 -4.98 -0.75 12.47
N ILE A 2 -5.73 0.33 12.55
CA ILE A 2 -5.32 1.65 13.06
C ILE A 2 -6.42 2.19 13.97
N SER A 3 -6.07 3.00 14.97
CA SER A 3 -7.05 3.69 15.82
C SER A 3 -7.34 5.09 15.27
N ILE A 4 -8.61 5.42 15.09
CA ILE A 4 -9.07 6.76 14.68
C ILE A 4 -10.18 7.18 15.64
N GLY A 5 -9.97 8.28 16.36
CA GLY A 5 -10.93 8.78 17.36
C GLY A 5 -11.31 7.72 18.41
N GLY A 6 -10.34 6.90 18.82
CA GLY A 6 -10.55 5.79 19.77
C GLY A 6 -11.23 4.53 19.18
N ARG A 7 -11.63 4.54 17.91
CA ARG A 7 -12.26 3.39 17.24
C ARG A 7 -11.25 2.66 16.35
N LYS A 8 -11.35 1.33 16.33
CA LYS A 8 -10.50 0.47 15.50
C LYS A 8 -11.01 0.43 14.06
N HIS A 9 -10.12 0.70 13.11
CA HIS A 9 -10.40 0.62 11.68
C HIS A 9 -9.41 -0.30 10.94
N TRP A 10 -9.85 -0.85 9.82
CA TRP A 10 -9.08 -1.71 8.94
C TRP A 10 -8.53 -0.93 7.76
N LEU A 11 -7.21 -0.86 7.68
CA LEU A 11 -6.51 -0.37 6.50
C LEU A 11 -6.33 -1.51 5.51
N TRP A 12 -6.99 -1.40 4.36
CA TRP A 12 -6.78 -2.24 3.21
C TRP A 12 -5.79 -1.54 2.29
N ARG A 13 -4.78 -2.26 1.82
CA ARG A 13 -3.69 -1.68 1.03
C ARG A 13 -3.28 -2.64 -0.08
N ALA A 14 -3.12 -2.11 -1.27
CA ALA A 14 -2.54 -2.79 -2.42
C ALA A 14 -1.15 -2.22 -2.69
N VAL A 15 -0.18 -3.10 -2.85
CA VAL A 15 1.20 -2.75 -3.19
C VAL A 15 1.65 -3.55 -4.39
N ASP A 16 2.62 -3.01 -5.14
CA ASP A 16 3.30 -3.78 -6.16
C ASP A 16 4.40 -4.70 -5.57
N GLN A 17 5.15 -5.34 -6.46
CA GLN A 17 6.26 -6.24 -6.11
C GLN A 17 7.42 -5.55 -5.38
N ASP A 18 7.62 -4.25 -5.62
CA ASP A 18 8.67 -3.43 -5.04
C ASP A 18 8.24 -2.88 -3.66
N GLY A 19 6.93 -2.84 -3.40
CA GLY A 19 6.34 -2.32 -2.19
C GLY A 19 5.79 -0.91 -2.33
N TYR A 20 5.71 -0.42 -3.57
CA TYR A 20 5.04 0.83 -3.88
C TYR A 20 3.56 0.69 -3.57
N VAL A 21 3.01 1.62 -2.79
CA VAL A 21 1.58 1.63 -2.46
C VAL A 21 0.80 2.14 -3.67
N LEU A 22 0.08 1.24 -4.33
CA LEU A 22 -0.73 1.54 -5.51
C LEU A 22 -2.07 2.17 -5.10
N ASP A 23 -2.71 1.61 -4.07
CA ASP A 23 -3.95 2.12 -3.53
C ASP A 23 -4.22 1.68 -2.09
N GLU A 24 -5.03 2.44 -1.34
CA GLU A 24 -5.36 2.11 0.05
C GLU A 24 -6.66 2.74 0.58
N ILE A 25 -7.43 1.98 1.34
CA ILE A 25 -8.66 2.45 1.98
C ILE A 25 -8.73 2.09 3.44
N VAL A 26 -9.27 3.01 4.24
CA VAL A 26 -9.65 2.74 5.62
C VAL A 26 -11.14 2.38 5.63
N GLN A 27 -11.49 1.28 6.29
CA GLN A 27 -12.86 0.79 6.43
C GLN A 27 -13.13 0.41 7.88
N ALA A 28 -14.37 0.60 8.34
CA ALA A 28 -14.78 0.18 9.69
C ALA A 28 -14.81 -1.36 9.83
N ARG A 29 -15.09 -2.07 8.74
CA ARG A 29 -15.24 -3.53 8.73
C ARG A 29 -14.15 -4.20 7.88
N ARG A 30 -13.84 -5.45 8.23
CA ARG A 30 -12.95 -6.35 7.47
C ARG A 30 -13.78 -7.40 6.74
N ASP A 31 -14.44 -6.99 5.66
CA ASP A 31 -15.38 -7.84 4.90
C ASP A 31 -15.09 -7.83 3.38
N THR A 32 -15.85 -8.64 2.64
CA THR A 32 -15.75 -8.75 1.18
C THR A 32 -16.07 -7.44 0.48
N LYS A 33 -17.02 -6.65 1.00
CA LYS A 33 -17.41 -5.35 0.42
C LYS A 33 -16.25 -4.36 0.46
N ALA A 34 -15.54 -4.30 1.58
CA ALA A 34 -14.34 -3.49 1.75
C ALA A 34 -13.23 -3.94 0.78
N ALA A 35 -12.93 -5.24 0.73
CA ALA A 35 -11.93 -5.79 -0.20
C ALA A 35 -12.27 -5.45 -1.67
N LYS A 36 -13.52 -5.69 -2.08
CA LYS A 36 -14.03 -5.39 -3.42
C LYS A 36 -13.88 -3.91 -3.77
N ARG A 37 -14.21 -3.03 -2.83
CA ARG A 37 -14.07 -1.58 -3.01
C ARG A 37 -12.63 -1.18 -3.32
N LEU A 38 -11.66 -1.75 -2.61
CA LEU A 38 -10.24 -1.50 -2.89
C LEU A 38 -9.88 -2.00 -4.29
N LEU A 39 -10.24 -3.23 -4.64
CA LEU A 39 -9.90 -3.83 -5.93
C LEU A 39 -10.47 -3.05 -7.12
N VAL A 40 -11.74 -2.63 -7.04
CA VAL A 40 -12.38 -1.83 -8.10
C VAL A 40 -11.69 -0.47 -8.23
N ARG A 41 -11.40 0.20 -7.11
CA ARG A 41 -10.73 1.51 -7.15
C ARG A 41 -9.30 1.40 -7.67
N LEU A 42 -8.58 0.35 -7.27
CA LEU A 42 -7.24 0.04 -7.76
C LEU A 42 -7.24 -0.12 -9.29
N LEU A 43 -8.13 -0.94 -9.85
CA LEU A 43 -8.20 -1.15 -11.31
C LEU A 43 -8.52 0.15 -12.05
N LYS A 44 -9.48 0.95 -11.54
CA LYS A 44 -9.79 2.26 -12.13
C LYS A 44 -8.60 3.21 -12.11
N LYS A 45 -7.84 3.22 -11.01
CA LYS A 45 -6.68 4.10 -10.84
C LYS A 45 -5.48 3.68 -11.69
N GLN A 46 -5.24 2.37 -11.81
CA GLN A 46 -4.09 1.84 -12.56
C GLN A 46 -4.37 1.67 -14.05
N GLY A 47 -5.65 1.59 -14.44
CA GLY A 47 -6.06 1.41 -15.84
C GLY A 47 -5.73 0.04 -16.43
N LEU A 48 -5.08 -0.85 -15.67
CA LEU A 48 -4.58 -2.14 -16.13
C LEU A 48 -4.85 -3.23 -15.08
N ALA A 49 -5.23 -4.41 -15.56
CA ALA A 49 -5.34 -5.59 -14.71
C ALA A 49 -3.95 -6.17 -14.42
N PRO A 50 -3.66 -6.57 -13.17
CA PRO A 50 -2.40 -7.21 -12.84
C PRO A 50 -2.33 -8.62 -13.44
N LYS A 51 -1.12 -9.08 -13.78
CA LYS A 51 -0.89 -10.48 -14.20
C LYS A 51 -1.23 -11.48 -13.09
N ARG A 52 -0.95 -11.10 -11.84
CA ARG A 52 -1.14 -11.92 -10.65
C ARG A 52 -1.49 -11.06 -9.46
N ILE A 53 -2.36 -11.57 -8.61
CA ILE A 53 -2.65 -11.01 -7.29
C ILE A 53 -2.21 -11.97 -6.19
N VAL A 54 -1.61 -11.40 -5.15
CA VAL A 54 -1.20 -12.13 -3.95
C VAL A 54 -1.96 -11.57 -2.76
N THR A 55 -2.66 -12.43 -2.03
CA THR A 55 -3.37 -12.06 -0.80
C THR A 55 -3.05 -13.03 0.32
N ASP A 56 -3.41 -12.65 1.56
CA ASP A 56 -3.52 -13.63 2.64
C ASP A 56 -4.65 -14.65 2.36
N LYS A 57 -4.83 -15.61 3.26
CA LYS A 57 -5.89 -16.63 3.18
C LYS A 57 -7.24 -16.16 3.72
N LEU A 58 -7.47 -14.85 3.86
CA LEU A 58 -8.73 -14.32 4.35
C LEU A 58 -9.85 -14.57 3.32
N ARG A 59 -10.98 -15.14 3.77
CA ARG A 59 -12.11 -15.49 2.89
C ARG A 59 -12.63 -14.30 2.07
N SER A 60 -12.64 -13.09 2.65
CA SER A 60 -13.10 -11.88 1.97
C SER A 60 -12.22 -11.45 0.80
N ASN A 61 -10.90 -11.71 0.87
CA ASN A 61 -10.00 -11.46 -0.26
C ASN A 61 -10.32 -12.39 -1.44
N GLY A 62 -10.46 -13.68 -1.18
CA GLY A 62 -10.82 -14.66 -2.21
C GLY A 62 -12.19 -14.37 -2.84
N ALA A 63 -13.19 -14.01 -2.03
CA ALA A 63 -14.52 -13.64 -2.51
C ALA A 63 -14.49 -12.39 -3.40
N ALA A 64 -13.86 -11.30 -2.93
CA ALA A 64 -13.76 -10.06 -3.70
C ALA A 64 -12.98 -10.26 -5.00
N ARG A 65 -11.89 -11.05 -4.98
CA ARG A 65 -11.14 -11.37 -6.18
C ARG A 65 -11.99 -12.12 -7.21
N ARG A 66 -12.76 -13.13 -6.80
CA ARG A 66 -13.64 -13.87 -7.72
C ARG A 66 -14.65 -12.97 -8.43
N GLU A 67 -15.14 -11.93 -7.75
CA GLU A 67 -16.10 -10.99 -8.33
C GLU A 67 -15.44 -9.93 -9.24
N VAL A 68 -14.22 -9.48 -8.94
CA VAL A 68 -13.59 -8.34 -9.64
C VAL A 68 -12.54 -8.76 -10.66
N MET A 69 -11.84 -9.86 -10.40
CA MET A 69 -10.65 -10.32 -11.15
C MET A 69 -10.63 -11.85 -11.24
N SER A 70 -11.73 -12.45 -11.71
CA SER A 70 -11.87 -13.92 -11.80
C SER A 70 -10.76 -14.58 -12.61
N ALA A 71 -10.34 -13.93 -13.70
CA ALA A 71 -9.31 -14.40 -14.64
C ALA A 71 -7.85 -14.15 -14.20
N VAL A 72 -7.61 -13.35 -13.15
CA VAL A 72 -6.24 -13.02 -12.71
C VAL A 72 -5.68 -14.15 -11.85
N GLU A 73 -4.46 -14.60 -12.14
CA GLU A 73 -3.78 -15.63 -11.34
C GLU A 73 -3.75 -15.23 -9.85
N HIS A 74 -4.22 -16.10 -8.97
CA HIS A 74 -4.26 -15.85 -7.53
C HIS A 74 -3.30 -16.76 -6.79
N ARG A 75 -2.45 -16.18 -5.93
CA ARG A 75 -1.61 -16.93 -5.01
C ARG A 75 -1.85 -16.52 -3.57
N SER A 76 -1.83 -17.50 -2.67
CA SER A 76 -2.00 -17.30 -1.22
C SER A 76 -1.13 -18.24 -0.38
N HIS A 77 0.00 -18.69 -0.92
CA HIS A 77 0.97 -19.51 -0.18
C HIS A 77 1.64 -18.68 0.92
N LYS A 78 2.11 -19.37 1.96
CA LYS A 78 2.74 -18.73 3.14
C LYS A 78 3.92 -17.86 2.70
N GLY A 79 3.95 -16.62 3.19
CA GLY A 79 5.05 -15.68 2.96
C GLY A 79 4.98 -14.86 1.67
N LEU A 80 4.12 -15.21 0.70
CA LEU A 80 4.03 -14.44 -0.55
C LEU A 80 3.49 -13.02 -0.34
N ASN A 81 2.63 -12.84 0.67
CA ASN A 81 2.03 -11.56 1.02
C ASN A 81 2.90 -10.70 1.95
N ASN A 82 4.12 -11.15 2.31
CA ASN A 82 5.02 -10.43 3.23
C ASN A 82 5.25 -8.98 2.81
N ARG A 83 5.31 -8.69 1.50
CA ARG A 83 5.48 -7.33 0.99
C ARG A 83 4.31 -6.42 1.39
N ALA A 84 3.08 -6.90 1.17
CA ALA A 84 1.87 -6.19 1.57
C ALA A 84 1.79 -6.05 3.11
N GLU A 85 2.13 -7.10 3.86
CA GLU A 85 2.14 -7.05 5.34
C GLU A 85 3.15 -6.03 5.87
N ASN A 86 4.39 -6.07 5.38
CA ASN A 86 5.47 -5.17 5.76
C ASN A 86 5.17 -3.71 5.39
N SER A 87 4.40 -3.47 4.31
CA SER A 87 3.99 -2.12 3.93
C SER A 87 3.21 -1.40 5.03
N HIS A 88 2.52 -2.12 5.92
CA HIS A 88 1.78 -1.53 7.03
C HIS A 88 2.65 -1.12 8.22
N VAL A 89 3.83 -1.72 8.39
CA VAL A 89 4.67 -1.55 9.58
C VAL A 89 5.05 -0.08 9.84
N PRO A 90 5.53 0.69 8.84
CA PRO A 90 5.91 2.09 9.06
C PRO A 90 4.74 2.96 9.51
N LEU A 91 3.56 2.75 8.91
CA LEU A 91 2.36 3.49 9.28
C LEU A 91 1.93 3.15 10.71
N ARG A 92 1.93 1.86 11.09
CA ARG A 92 1.58 1.44 12.46
C ARG A 92 2.56 1.98 13.49
N LYS A 93 3.86 2.03 13.19
CA LYS A 93 4.85 2.65 14.08
C LYS A 93 4.49 4.12 14.33
N ARG A 94 4.19 4.85 13.25
CA ARG A 94 3.84 6.27 13.34
C ARG A 94 2.53 6.49 14.11
N GLU A 95 1.51 5.68 13.84
CA GLU A 95 0.23 5.70 14.56
C GLU A 95 0.40 5.51 16.07
N ARG A 96 1.22 4.55 16.50
CA ARG A 96 1.51 4.33 17.93
C ARG A 96 2.24 5.50 18.57
N MET A 97 3.24 6.06 17.89
CA MET A 97 3.98 7.23 18.39
C MET A 97 3.08 8.45 18.58
N MET A 98 2.04 8.58 17.77
CA MET A 98 1.07 9.68 17.86
C MET A 98 -0.13 9.35 18.77
N GLN A 99 -0.08 8.21 19.48
CA GLN A 99 -1.16 7.74 20.37
C GLN A 99 -2.52 7.60 19.67
N GLY A 100 -2.49 7.20 18.39
CA GLY A 100 -3.67 7.11 17.54
C GLY A 100 -3.93 8.40 16.75
N PHE A 101 -4.86 8.34 15.80
CA PHE A 101 -5.19 9.48 14.96
C PHE A 101 -6.47 10.18 15.42
N ARG A 102 -6.48 11.51 15.48
CA ARG A 102 -7.73 12.29 15.58
C ARG A 102 -8.47 12.30 14.23
N SER A 103 -7.73 12.44 13.12
CA SER A 103 -8.17 12.19 11.74
C SER A 103 -7.03 11.50 10.98
N ALA A 104 -7.32 10.44 10.23
CA ALA A 104 -6.26 9.60 9.65
C ALA A 104 -6.23 9.56 8.13
N VAL A 105 -7.33 9.90 7.45
CA VAL A 105 -7.45 9.66 6.00
C VAL A 105 -6.42 10.46 5.21
N THR A 106 -6.37 11.79 5.40
CA THR A 106 -5.40 12.67 4.75
C THR A 106 -3.96 12.28 5.11
N PHE A 107 -3.70 12.02 6.40
CA PHE A 107 -2.38 11.62 6.85
C PHE A 107 -1.90 10.35 6.16
N ILE A 108 -2.74 9.31 6.09
CA ILE A 108 -2.38 8.02 5.48
C ILE A 108 -2.01 8.21 4.01
N SER A 109 -2.81 8.96 3.25
CA SER A 109 -2.54 9.21 1.83
C SER A 109 -1.24 9.99 1.63
N VAL A 110 -1.00 11.06 2.39
CA VAL A 110 0.26 11.83 2.33
C VAL A 110 1.45 10.96 2.76
N PHE A 111 1.30 10.21 3.85
CA PHE A 111 2.35 9.34 4.37
C PHE A 111 2.75 8.27 3.34
N SER A 112 1.79 7.64 2.68
CA SER A 112 2.05 6.67 1.63
C SER A 112 2.70 7.31 0.41
N ALA A 113 2.28 8.51 0.00
CA ALA A 113 2.91 9.24 -1.10
C ALA A 113 4.39 9.56 -0.80
N VAL A 114 4.69 10.05 0.40
CA VAL A 114 6.07 10.31 0.85
C VAL A 114 6.87 9.00 0.93
N ARG A 115 6.29 7.93 1.48
CA ARG A 115 6.97 6.63 1.56
C ARG A 115 7.29 6.07 0.18
N ASN A 116 6.40 6.21 -0.78
CA ASN A 116 6.58 5.75 -2.15
C ASN A 116 7.82 6.36 -2.83
N LEU A 117 8.22 7.59 -2.48
CA LEU A 117 9.46 8.21 -2.99
C LEU A 117 10.73 7.48 -2.55
N VAL A 118 10.69 6.83 -1.40
CA VAL A 118 11.85 6.18 -0.76
C VAL A 118 11.75 4.65 -0.76
N VAL A 119 10.72 4.05 -1.36
CA VAL A 119 10.62 2.58 -1.48
C VAL A 119 11.73 2.08 -2.41
N PRO A 120 12.67 1.26 -1.92
CA PRO A 120 13.63 0.61 -2.80
C PRO A 120 12.95 -0.52 -3.59
N PRO A 121 13.27 -0.70 -4.88
CA PRO A 121 12.80 -1.85 -5.63
C PRO A 121 13.40 -3.14 -5.09
N HIS A 122 12.69 -4.22 -5.40
CA HIS A 122 12.91 -5.58 -4.95
C HIS A 122 14.25 -6.17 -5.43
N GLN A 123 14.78 -5.71 -6.56
CA GLN A 123 15.97 -6.30 -7.18
C GLN A 123 17.26 -5.94 -6.44
N LYS A 124 18.22 -6.88 -6.44
CA LYS A 124 19.55 -6.72 -5.83
C LYS A 124 20.24 -5.48 -6.41
N ARG A 125 20.44 -4.46 -5.59
CA ARG A 125 21.06 -3.20 -6.01
C ARG A 125 22.54 -3.16 -5.65
N SER A 126 23.36 -2.85 -6.65
CA SER A 126 24.72 -2.37 -6.41
C SER A 126 24.70 -1.05 -5.63
N ALA A 127 25.83 -0.67 -5.05
CA ALA A 127 26.00 0.63 -4.41
C ALA A 127 25.63 1.78 -5.38
N LEU A 128 26.01 1.66 -6.66
CA LEU A 128 25.68 2.63 -7.72
C LEU A 128 24.17 2.76 -7.95
N ALA A 129 23.43 1.65 -8.06
CA ALA A 129 21.98 1.68 -8.26
C ALA A 129 21.26 2.33 -7.07
N THR A 130 21.79 2.14 -5.86
CA THR A 130 21.28 2.79 -4.65
C THR A 130 21.56 4.29 -4.67
N HIS A 131 22.76 4.69 -5.06
CA HIS A 131 23.14 6.10 -5.19
C HIS A 131 22.28 6.84 -6.22
N ILE A 132 22.11 6.28 -7.42
CA ILE A 132 21.24 6.86 -8.47
C ILE A 132 19.80 7.01 -7.99
N GLN A 133 19.26 6.01 -7.28
CA GLN A 133 17.91 6.13 -6.71
C GLN A 133 17.82 7.30 -5.74
N ARG A 134 18.79 7.46 -4.83
CA ARG A 134 18.77 8.55 -3.85
C ARG A 134 18.76 9.91 -4.54
N ILE A 135 19.58 10.10 -5.57
CA ILE A 135 19.59 11.33 -6.38
C ILE A 135 18.21 11.57 -7.00
N ARG A 136 17.61 10.56 -7.64
CA ARG A 136 16.27 10.67 -8.25
C ARG A 136 15.19 11.01 -7.21
N THR A 137 15.23 10.37 -6.06
CA THR A 137 14.30 10.62 -4.95
C THR A 137 14.42 12.06 -4.45
N ILE A 138 15.64 12.59 -4.26
CA ILE A 138 15.87 13.99 -3.84
C ILE A 138 15.38 14.96 -4.92
N ALA A 139 15.68 14.72 -6.19
CA ALA A 139 15.21 15.55 -7.28
C ALA A 139 13.66 15.59 -7.35
N GLN A 140 13.02 14.43 -7.23
CA GLN A 140 11.56 14.34 -7.19
C GLN A 140 10.97 15.05 -5.97
N TRP A 141 11.61 14.94 -4.80
CA TRP A 141 11.21 15.67 -3.61
C TRP A 141 11.27 17.18 -3.81
N ASN A 142 12.38 17.70 -4.33
CA ASN A 142 12.56 19.13 -4.57
C ASN A 142 11.51 19.68 -5.55
N ALA A 143 11.24 18.93 -6.63
CA ALA A 143 10.23 19.30 -7.61
C ALA A 143 8.81 19.39 -7.01
N VAL A 144 8.45 18.48 -6.09
CA VAL A 144 7.12 18.46 -5.47
C VAL A 144 7.01 19.46 -4.30
N ALA A 145 8.09 19.68 -3.56
CA ALA A 145 8.12 20.59 -2.43
C ALA A 145 8.21 22.07 -2.83
N GLY A 146 8.38 22.37 -4.12
CA GLY A 146 8.61 23.74 -4.60
C GLY A 146 9.94 24.33 -4.11
N ALA A 147 10.85 23.49 -3.62
CA ALA A 147 12.19 23.90 -3.25
C ALA A 147 13.03 23.98 -4.53
N THR A 148 13.02 25.15 -5.18
CA THR A 148 14.00 25.48 -6.21
C THR A 148 15.39 25.43 -5.58
N VAL A 149 16.26 24.58 -6.15
CA VAL A 149 17.71 24.62 -5.89
C VAL A 149 18.28 25.88 -6.52
#